data_AF-A0A132NJ44-F1
#
_entry.id   AF-A0A132NJ44-F1
#
_cell.length_a   1.000
_cell.length_b   1.000
_cell.length_c   1.000
_cell.angle_alpha   90.00
_cell.angle_beta   90.00
_cell.angle_gamma   90.00
#
_symmetry.space_group_name_H-M   'P 1'
#
loop_
_entity.id
_entity.type
_entity.pdbx_description
1 polymer ?
#
loop_
_entity_poly.entity_id
_entity_poly.type
_entity_poly.pdbx_seq_one_letter_code
_entity_poly.pdbx_strand_id
1 'polypeptide(L)'
;PLGTLTLLQAAFSHYGFADDWEPGKDGLFRGLVTGRHVAGPVLITHTANDKAVGIAYALASRIAGQVAAAVGDAGDKYGALGRNGAQKTPEARFGRLQEVGAAYSWQPGRLHNLLADAYIRSHSDYKGRQVAYALLHAVAST
;
A
#
# COMPACT_ATOMS: atom_id res chain seq x y z
N PRO A 1 -10.50 -16.71 -8.28
CA PRO A 1 -10.05 -15.45 -7.64
C PRO A 1 -8.85 -15.77 -6.73
N LEU A 2 -7.92 -14.84 -6.55
CA LEU A 2 -6.77 -15.03 -5.65
C LEU A 2 -7.24 -15.10 -4.19
N GLY A 3 -6.61 -15.93 -3.36
CA GLY A 3 -6.94 -16.01 -1.93
C GLY A 3 -6.60 -14.71 -1.20
N THR A 4 -5.37 -14.22 -1.35
CA THR A 4 -4.88 -12.97 -0.74
C THR A 4 -3.84 -12.34 -1.67
N LEU A 5 -3.59 -11.04 -1.51
CA LEU A 5 -2.53 -10.31 -2.20
C LEU A 5 -1.76 -9.47 -1.19
N THR A 6 -0.44 -9.63 -1.13
CA THR A 6 0.43 -8.83 -0.24
C THR A 6 1.38 -7.97 -1.07
N LEU A 7 1.33 -6.66 -0.86
CA LEU A 7 2.15 -5.65 -1.52
C LEU A 7 3.18 -5.11 -0.52
N LEU A 8 4.45 -5.48 -0.74
CA LEU A 8 5.58 -5.12 0.10
C LEU A 8 6.36 -3.98 -0.54
N GLN A 9 6.48 -2.84 0.16
CA GLN A 9 7.17 -1.63 -0.32
C GLN A 9 6.84 -1.28 -1.79
N ALA A 10 5.55 -1.36 -2.15
CA ALA A 10 5.13 -1.22 -3.53
C ALA A 10 5.49 0.15 -4.13
N ALA A 11 6.21 0.12 -5.26
CA ALA A 11 6.77 1.29 -5.92
C ALA A 11 5.91 1.80 -7.09
N PHE A 12 4.62 2.00 -6.85
CA PHE A 12 3.70 2.67 -7.77
C PHE A 12 2.81 3.67 -7.02
N SER A 13 1.98 4.42 -7.74
CA SER A 13 1.17 5.51 -7.17
C SER A 13 0.31 5.02 -6.00
N HIS A 14 0.26 5.81 -4.92
CA HIS A 14 -0.67 5.59 -3.82
C HIS A 14 -2.15 5.72 -4.23
N TYR A 15 -2.44 6.28 -5.41
CA TYR A 15 -3.77 6.30 -6.02
C TYR A 15 -4.01 5.11 -6.95
N GLY A 16 -3.12 4.12 -6.99
CA GLY A 16 -3.25 2.95 -7.86
C GLY A 16 -4.59 2.21 -7.69
N PHE A 17 -5.20 2.24 -6.50
CA PHE A 17 -6.50 1.62 -6.23
C PHE A 17 -7.65 2.62 -6.05
N ALA A 18 -7.37 3.90 -6.24
CA ALA A 18 -8.30 4.96 -5.89
C ALA A 18 -9.56 4.95 -6.76
N ASP A 19 -10.66 5.38 -6.15
CA ASP A 19 -11.95 5.58 -6.77
C ASP A 19 -12.08 7.07 -7.13
N ASP A 20 -12.23 7.38 -8.42
CA ASP A 20 -12.45 8.75 -8.92
C ASP A 20 -11.51 9.81 -8.28
N TRP A 21 -10.19 9.55 -8.29
CA TRP A 21 -9.23 10.40 -7.56
C TRP A 21 -9.04 11.79 -8.20
N GLU A 22 -9.42 11.92 -9.47
CA GLU A 22 -9.78 13.11 -10.22
C GLU A 22 -11.05 12.77 -11.01
N PRO A 23 -11.94 13.73 -11.34
CA PRO A 23 -13.20 13.43 -12.03
C PRO A 23 -13.03 12.56 -13.28
N GLY A 24 -13.67 11.40 -13.28
CA GLY A 24 -13.61 10.38 -14.33
C GLY A 24 -12.32 9.57 -14.37
N LYS A 25 -11.45 9.68 -13.35
CA LYS A 25 -10.15 8.99 -13.31
C LYS A 25 -10.05 8.08 -12.09
N ASP A 26 -10.14 6.80 -12.37
CA ASP A 26 -9.81 5.76 -11.43
C ASP A 26 -8.31 5.50 -11.35
N GLY A 27 -7.90 4.83 -10.28
CA GLY A 27 -6.57 4.25 -10.16
C GLY A 27 -6.34 3.15 -11.21
N LEU A 28 -5.09 3.02 -11.67
CA LEU A 28 -4.68 2.01 -12.66
C LEU A 28 -5.15 0.58 -12.31
N PHE A 29 -5.20 0.26 -11.02
CA PHE A 29 -5.56 -1.04 -10.47
C PHE A 29 -6.97 -1.05 -9.83
N ARG A 30 -7.81 -0.03 -10.05
CA ARG A 30 -9.17 0.03 -9.49
C ARG A 30 -10.01 -1.20 -9.87
N GLY A 31 -9.83 -1.71 -11.09
CA GLY A 31 -10.45 -2.94 -11.57
C GLY A 31 -10.21 -4.17 -10.69
N LEU A 32 -9.06 -4.26 -10.00
CA LEU A 32 -8.79 -5.36 -9.05
C LEU A 32 -9.77 -5.37 -7.88
N VAL A 33 -10.18 -4.18 -7.43
CA VAL A 33 -11.10 -4.00 -6.30
C VAL A 33 -12.55 -4.17 -6.75
N THR A 34 -12.97 -3.48 -7.80
CA THR A 34 -14.36 -3.51 -8.28
C THR A 34 -14.73 -4.87 -8.88
N GLY A 35 -13.78 -5.52 -9.58
CA GLY A 35 -13.94 -6.87 -10.13
C GLY A 35 -13.79 -8.00 -9.10
N ARG A 36 -13.45 -7.69 -7.83
CA ARG A 36 -13.24 -8.67 -6.75
C ARG A 36 -12.28 -9.80 -7.14
N HIS A 37 -11.17 -9.45 -7.79
CA HIS A 37 -10.19 -10.43 -8.26
C HIS A 37 -9.42 -11.12 -7.12
N VAL A 38 -9.37 -10.50 -5.94
CA VAL A 38 -8.88 -11.07 -4.68
C VAL A 38 -10.07 -11.34 -3.77
N ALA A 39 -10.24 -12.61 -3.37
CA ALA A 39 -11.35 -13.05 -2.52
C ALA A 39 -11.15 -12.66 -1.06
N GLY A 40 -9.95 -12.85 -0.51
CA GLY A 40 -9.58 -12.50 0.86
C GLY A 40 -8.99 -11.09 0.97
N PRO A 41 -8.22 -10.80 2.04
CA PRO A 41 -7.68 -9.47 2.28
C PRO A 41 -6.54 -9.13 1.32
N VAL A 42 -6.37 -7.84 1.02
CA VAL A 42 -5.18 -7.31 0.37
C VAL A 42 -4.34 -6.59 1.41
N LEU A 43 -3.08 -6.97 1.61
CA LEU A 43 -2.18 -6.35 2.58
C LEU A 43 -1.23 -5.39 1.88
N ILE A 44 -1.02 -4.20 2.46
CA ILE A 44 -0.12 -3.18 1.94
C ILE A 44 0.76 -2.69 3.08
N THR A 45 2.04 -3.04 3.08
CA THR A 45 2.99 -2.40 4.01
C THR A 45 3.31 -1.01 3.52
N HIS A 46 3.26 -0.02 4.41
CA HIS A 46 3.73 1.32 4.08
C HIS A 46 4.56 1.94 5.21
N THR A 47 5.57 2.72 4.85
CA THR A 47 6.39 3.44 5.82
C THR A 47 7.07 4.65 5.19
N ALA A 48 7.22 5.71 5.98
CA ALA A 48 8.03 6.87 5.57
C ALA A 48 9.54 6.57 5.53
N ASN A 49 9.97 5.43 6.11
CA ASN A 49 11.36 5.00 6.16
C ASN A 49 11.89 4.47 4.82
N ASP A 50 11.00 4.05 3.91
CA ASP A 50 11.38 3.73 2.54
C ASP A 50 11.59 5.01 1.73
N LYS A 51 12.76 5.62 1.97
CA LYS A 51 13.19 6.83 1.27
C LYS A 51 13.49 6.56 -0.20
N ALA A 52 13.93 5.34 -0.57
CA ALA A 52 14.24 5.03 -1.96
C ALA A 52 12.97 5.03 -2.80
N VAL A 53 11.92 4.32 -2.38
CA VAL A 53 10.63 4.34 -3.06
C VAL A 53 9.98 5.71 -2.94
N GLY A 54 9.98 6.32 -1.76
CA GLY A 54 9.37 7.63 -1.54
C GLY A 54 9.97 8.76 -2.40
N ILE A 55 11.30 8.79 -2.58
CA ILE A 55 12.01 9.85 -3.30
C ILE A 55 12.12 9.52 -4.78
N ALA A 56 12.55 8.29 -5.15
CA ALA A 56 12.76 7.93 -6.54
C ALA A 56 11.44 7.89 -7.32
N TYR A 57 10.37 7.34 -6.72
CA TYR A 57 9.06 7.34 -7.37
C TYR A 57 8.49 8.75 -7.53
N ALA A 58 8.56 9.58 -6.48
CA ALA A 58 8.08 10.95 -6.56
C ALA A 58 8.86 11.77 -7.59
N LEU A 59 10.19 11.59 -7.67
CA LEU A 59 11.02 12.28 -8.66
C LEU A 59 10.74 11.79 -10.08
N ALA A 60 10.70 10.48 -10.32
CA ALA A 60 10.41 9.91 -11.63
C ALA A 60 9.01 10.30 -12.13
N SER A 61 7.99 10.23 -11.25
CA SER A 61 6.62 10.59 -11.60
C SER A 61 6.47 12.09 -11.88
N ARG A 62 7.25 12.94 -11.21
CA ARG A 62 7.30 14.39 -11.49
C ARG A 62 8.05 14.72 -12.76
N ILE A 63 9.16 14.05 -13.05
CA ILE A 63 9.87 14.20 -14.33
C ILE A 63 8.91 13.84 -15.47
N ALA A 64 8.10 12.80 -15.29
CA ALA A 64 7.07 12.40 -16.24
C ALA A 64 5.85 13.35 -16.34
N GLY A 65 5.74 14.41 -15.50
CA GLY A 65 4.58 15.32 -15.51
C GLY A 65 4.77 16.66 -14.78
N GLN A 66 5.86 17.38 -15.06
CA GLN A 66 6.45 18.50 -14.29
C GLN A 66 5.50 19.56 -13.65
N VAL A 67 5.68 19.82 -12.34
CA VAL A 67 5.87 21.13 -11.65
C VAL A 67 6.46 20.85 -10.23
N ALA A 68 7.24 21.80 -9.69
CA ALA A 68 8.07 21.72 -8.49
C ALA A 68 7.33 21.85 -7.13
N ALA A 69 7.95 21.20 -6.13
CA ALA A 69 7.88 21.39 -4.67
C ALA A 69 6.65 20.89 -3.87
N ALA A 70 6.74 19.65 -3.37
CA ALA A 70 6.43 19.19 -2.00
C ALA A 70 6.69 17.67 -1.94
N VAL A 71 7.50 17.12 -1.02
CA VAL A 71 8.07 15.75 -1.11
C VAL A 71 7.06 14.63 -0.80
N GLY A 72 6.30 14.14 -1.80
CA GLY A 72 5.78 12.76 -1.90
C GLY A 72 4.91 12.25 -0.74
N ASP A 73 4.34 13.17 0.04
CA ASP A 73 3.50 12.86 1.19
C ASP A 73 2.09 12.39 0.75
N ALA A 74 1.22 12.09 1.71
CA ALA A 74 -0.11 11.54 1.42
C ALA A 74 -1.03 12.53 0.67
N GLY A 75 -0.75 13.84 0.70
CA GLY A 75 -1.50 14.87 -0.01
C GLY A 75 -0.97 15.13 -1.43
N ASP A 76 0.27 14.73 -1.72
CA ASP A 76 0.88 14.86 -3.03
C ASP A 76 0.41 13.76 -3.99
N LYS A 77 -0.11 14.13 -5.17
CA LYS A 77 -0.49 13.20 -6.24
C LYS A 77 0.63 12.27 -6.71
N TYR A 78 1.88 12.60 -6.43
CA TYR A 78 3.05 11.78 -6.79
C TYR A 78 3.52 10.86 -5.65
N GLY A 79 2.71 10.65 -4.62
CA GLY A 79 3.02 9.73 -3.52
C GLY A 79 3.07 8.27 -3.96
N ALA A 80 3.95 7.49 -3.34
CA ALA A 80 4.08 6.06 -3.58
C ALA A 80 3.25 5.23 -2.58
N LEU A 81 2.67 4.13 -3.05
CA LEU A 81 1.88 3.19 -2.25
C LEU A 81 2.70 2.65 -1.06
N GLY A 82 3.95 2.25 -1.29
CA GLY A 82 4.86 1.75 -0.25
C GLY A 82 5.26 2.79 0.80
N ARG A 83 5.00 4.09 0.56
CA ARG A 83 5.20 5.16 1.55
C ARG A 83 3.93 5.48 2.31
N ASN A 84 2.82 5.63 1.59
CA ASN A 84 1.60 6.25 2.09
C ASN A 84 0.44 5.25 2.29
N GLY A 85 0.55 4.01 1.81
CA GLY A 85 -0.57 3.09 1.67
C GLY A 85 -1.50 3.49 0.52
N ALA A 86 -2.56 2.71 0.29
CA ALA A 86 -3.62 3.05 -0.67
C ALA A 86 -4.40 4.27 -0.19
N GLN A 87 -4.34 5.35 -0.97
CA GLN A 87 -5.03 6.61 -0.72
C GLN A 87 -6.25 6.72 -1.65
N LYS A 88 -7.23 7.56 -1.25
CA LYS A 88 -8.49 7.78 -2.00
C LYS A 88 -9.19 6.47 -2.43
N THR A 89 -9.04 5.43 -1.62
CA THR A 89 -9.58 4.09 -1.88
C THR A 89 -10.60 3.77 -0.78
N PRO A 90 -11.92 3.82 -1.05
CA PRO A 90 -12.96 3.62 -0.02
C PRO A 90 -12.88 2.29 0.73
N GLU A 91 -12.33 1.26 0.07
CA GLU A 91 -12.14 -0.08 0.61
C GLU A 91 -10.85 -0.23 1.43
N ALA A 92 -10.00 0.78 1.46
CA ALA A 92 -8.79 0.77 2.28
C ALA A 92 -9.11 1.00 3.76
N ARG A 93 -8.35 0.31 4.61
CA ARG A 93 -8.36 0.44 6.07
C ARG A 93 -6.94 0.66 6.52
N PHE A 94 -6.73 1.64 7.39
CA PHE A 94 -5.43 1.93 7.97
C PHE A 94 -5.30 1.24 9.32
N GLY A 95 -4.16 0.59 9.51
CA GLY A 95 -3.75 -0.07 10.74
C GLY A 95 -2.22 -0.06 10.84
N ARG A 96 -1.70 -0.80 11.82
CA ARG A 96 -0.25 -0.96 12.03
C ARG A 96 0.18 -2.37 11.68
N LEU A 97 1.40 -2.51 11.16
CA LEU A 97 2.10 -3.79 11.23
C LEU A 97 2.37 -4.09 12.71
N GLN A 98 2.05 -5.29 13.16
CA GLN A 98 2.06 -5.70 14.56
C GLN A 98 3.21 -6.65 14.83
N GLU A 99 3.48 -6.91 16.10
CA GLU A 99 4.42 -7.92 16.53
C GLU A 99 3.94 -9.34 16.18
N VAL A 100 4.86 -10.30 16.12
CA VAL A 100 4.52 -11.72 15.93
C VAL A 100 3.63 -12.21 17.09
N GLY A 101 2.57 -12.94 16.74
CA GLY A 101 1.58 -13.44 17.71
C GLY A 101 0.42 -12.47 17.96
N ALA A 102 0.47 -11.25 17.42
CA ALA A 102 -0.68 -10.36 17.46
C ALA A 102 -1.85 -10.92 16.63
N ALA A 103 -3.07 -10.63 17.06
CA ALA A 103 -4.26 -10.95 16.28
C ALA A 103 -4.47 -9.92 15.17
N TYR A 104 -4.99 -10.38 14.03
CA TYR A 104 -5.45 -9.52 12.96
C TYR A 104 -6.90 -9.85 12.57
N SER A 105 -7.71 -8.80 12.41
CA SER A 105 -9.10 -8.91 11.97
C SER A 105 -9.21 -8.55 10.48
N TRP A 106 -8.72 -9.43 9.62
CA TRP A 106 -8.77 -9.24 8.18
C TRP A 106 -10.20 -9.25 7.64
N GLN A 107 -10.46 -8.41 6.64
CA GLN A 107 -11.76 -8.35 5.96
C GLN A 107 -11.59 -8.76 4.49
N PRO A 108 -12.28 -9.81 4.03
CA PRO A 108 -12.33 -10.18 2.62
C PRO A 108 -12.74 -9.00 1.73
N GLY A 109 -12.05 -8.83 0.60
CA GLY A 109 -12.32 -7.74 -0.35
C GLY A 109 -11.94 -6.33 0.14
N ARG A 110 -11.22 -6.21 1.26
CA ARG A 110 -10.68 -4.94 1.76
C ARG A 110 -9.17 -4.86 1.59
N LEU A 111 -8.67 -3.63 1.43
CA LEU A 111 -7.26 -3.32 1.40
C LEU A 111 -6.84 -2.88 2.82
N HIS A 112 -5.78 -3.46 3.35
CA HIS A 112 -5.27 -3.21 4.68
C HIS A 112 -3.91 -2.53 4.57
N ASN A 113 -3.89 -1.21 4.75
CA ASN A 113 -2.68 -0.41 4.89
C ASN A 113 -2.09 -0.65 6.28
N LEU A 114 -0.90 -1.25 6.32
CA LEU A 114 -0.16 -1.57 7.53
C LEU A 114 1.02 -0.62 7.68
N LEU A 115 0.90 0.34 8.59
CA LEU A 115 1.98 1.24 8.95
C LEU A 115 3.12 0.44 9.59
N ALA A 116 4.27 0.42 8.93
CA ALA A 116 5.37 -0.48 9.23
C ALA A 116 6.60 0.20 9.86
N ASP A 117 6.50 1.46 10.29
CA ASP A 117 7.63 2.27 10.80
C ASP A 117 8.45 1.59 11.93
N ALA A 118 7.80 0.74 12.73
CA ALA A 118 8.45 0.02 13.82
C ALA A 118 9.37 -1.11 13.33
N TYR A 119 9.11 -1.68 12.15
CA TYR A 119 9.70 -2.95 11.71
C TYR A 119 10.36 -2.89 10.32
N ILE A 120 10.06 -1.87 9.53
CA ILE A 120 10.72 -1.59 8.25
C ILE A 120 11.43 -0.25 8.39
N ARG A 121 12.76 -0.28 8.54
CA ARG A 121 13.61 0.89 8.81
C ARG A 121 14.23 1.50 7.57
N SER A 122 14.22 0.78 6.44
CA SER A 122 14.72 1.29 5.17
C SER A 122 14.10 0.56 3.98
N HIS A 123 14.47 1.00 2.77
CA HIS A 123 14.18 0.23 1.56
C HIS A 123 14.78 -1.19 1.66
N SER A 124 14.07 -2.18 1.14
CA SER A 124 14.41 -3.61 1.22
C SER A 124 14.43 -4.22 2.63
N ASP A 125 13.97 -3.50 3.67
CA ASP A 125 13.88 -4.00 5.05
C ASP A 125 12.53 -4.67 5.36
N TYR A 126 11.84 -5.18 4.34
CA TYR A 126 10.55 -5.88 4.50
C TYR A 126 10.70 -7.36 4.90
N LYS A 127 11.92 -7.85 5.08
CA LYS A 127 12.22 -9.28 5.32
C LYS A 127 12.03 -9.71 6.79
N GLY A 128 11.58 -8.80 7.65
CA GLY A 128 11.40 -9.07 9.07
C GLY A 128 10.27 -10.05 9.38
N ARG A 129 10.37 -10.70 10.55
CA ARG A 129 9.42 -11.72 11.01
C ARG A 129 7.97 -11.20 11.12
N GLN A 130 7.78 -9.92 11.39
CA GLN A 130 6.46 -9.29 11.52
C GLN A 130 5.75 -9.22 10.16
N VAL A 131 6.50 -8.92 9.08
CA VAL A 131 5.97 -8.95 7.72
C VAL A 131 5.60 -10.38 7.32
N ALA A 132 6.48 -11.34 7.58
CA ALA A 132 6.21 -12.75 7.33
C ALA A 132 4.98 -13.26 8.10
N TYR A 133 4.85 -12.89 9.38
CA TYR A 133 3.71 -13.27 10.21
C TYR A 133 2.40 -12.68 9.69
N ALA A 134 2.36 -11.39 9.36
CA ALA A 134 1.16 -10.77 8.78
C ALA A 134 0.74 -11.43 7.46
N LEU A 135 1.71 -11.73 6.59
CA LEU A 135 1.48 -12.47 5.33
C LEU A 135 0.90 -13.85 5.60
N LEU A 136 1.52 -14.66 6.46
CA LEU A 136 1.06 -16.02 6.77
C LEU A 136 -0.31 -16.02 7.45
N HIS A 137 -0.57 -15.06 8.35
CA HIS A 137 -1.88 -14.91 8.97
C HIS A 137 -2.95 -14.50 7.96
N ALA A 138 -2.62 -13.67 6.97
CA ALA A 138 -3.55 -13.36 5.89
C ALA A 138 -3.84 -14.61 5.05
N VAL A 139 -2.83 -15.37 4.66
CA VAL A 139 -2.99 -16.65 3.93
C VAL A 139 -3.85 -17.64 4.72
N ALA A 140 -3.67 -17.75 6.03
CA ALA A 140 -4.45 -18.66 6.87
C ALA A 140 -5.91 -18.22 7.08
N SER A 141 -6.26 -17.00 6.67
CA SER A 141 -7.61 -16.42 6.82
C SER A 141 -8.46 -16.45 5.55
N THR A 142 -7.94 -17.02 4.46
CA THR A 142 -8.60 -17.08 3.14
C THR A 142 -9.35 -18.37 2.92
#